data_AF-A0A9Q1MNS5-F1
#
_entry.id   AF-A0A9Q1MNS5-F1
#
_cell.length_a   1.000
_cell.length_b   1.000
_cell.length_c   1.000
_cell.angle_alpha   90.00
_cell.angle_beta   90.00
_cell.angle_gamma   90.00
#
_symmetry.space_group_name_H-M   'P 1'
#
loop_
_entity.id
_entity.type
_entity.pdbx_description
1 polymer ?
#
loop_
_entity_poly.entity_id
_entity_poly.type
_entity_poly.pdbx_seq_one_letter_code
_entity_poly.pdbx_strand_id
1 'polypeptide(L)'
;MATFKNFFALTLLTILSISSINTSMAARFLLQVPGLPPLPTIPSLPQPTMPQLPTIPNFPTAATLPPLPSVSSFPTLPTTNSPLPSLPTFPSIVPKMTLPPTPNMPSLPNIPKIPTIPTLSPPPSN
;
A
#
# COMPACT_ATOMS: atom_id res chain seq x y z
N MET A 1 -69.55 -2.61 47.99
CA MET A 1 -68.16 -3.04 47.71
C MET A 1 -67.54 -2.39 46.48
N ALA A 2 -68.25 -2.21 45.35
CA ALA A 2 -67.67 -1.67 44.11
C ALA A 2 -67.12 -0.23 44.24
N THR A 3 -67.86 0.68 44.88
CA THR A 3 -67.46 2.09 45.05
C THR A 3 -66.17 2.26 45.86
N PHE A 4 -65.97 1.45 46.90
CA PHE A 4 -64.73 1.46 47.70
C PHE A 4 -63.52 1.02 46.88
N LYS A 5 -63.67 -0.03 46.07
CA LYS A 5 -62.62 -0.52 45.17
C LYS A 5 -62.26 0.52 44.09
N ASN A 6 -63.24 1.23 43.55
CA ASN A 6 -63.03 2.28 42.56
C ASN A 6 -62.34 3.50 43.18
N PHE A 7 -62.70 3.88 44.41
CA PHE A 7 -62.04 4.97 45.13
C PHE A 7 -60.59 4.64 45.49
N PHE A 8 -60.34 3.41 45.93
CA PHE A 8 -58.99 2.91 46.17
C PHE A 8 -58.13 2.87 44.90
N ALA A 9 -58.71 2.43 43.76
CA ALA A 9 -58.00 2.45 42.49
C ALA A 9 -57.67 3.88 42.01
N LEU A 10 -58.58 4.83 42.20
CA LEU A 10 -58.36 6.23 41.82
C LEU A 10 -57.26 6.88 42.67
N THR A 11 -57.27 6.65 43.98
CA THR A 11 -56.22 7.17 44.88
C THR A 11 -54.86 6.57 44.54
N LEU A 12 -54.77 5.26 44.30
CA LEU A 12 -53.55 4.61 43.82
C LEU A 12 -53.04 5.23 42.51
N LEU A 13 -53.95 5.46 41.54
CA LEU A 13 -53.61 6.07 40.27
C LEU A 13 -53.06 7.49 40.44
N THR A 14 -53.69 8.31 41.30
CA THR A 14 -53.20 9.68 41.57
C THR A 14 -51.83 9.70 42.23
N ILE A 15 -51.56 8.81 43.18
CA ILE A 15 -50.25 8.71 43.84
C ILE A 15 -49.19 8.26 42.83
N LEU A 16 -49.51 7.29 41.97
CA LEU A 16 -48.62 6.82 40.91
C LEU A 16 -48.31 7.93 39.90
N SER A 17 -49.31 8.72 39.50
CA SER A 17 -49.13 9.86 38.60
C SER A 17 -48.22 10.93 39.21
N ILE A 18 -48.42 11.31 40.47
CA ILE A 18 -47.59 12.31 41.16
C ILE A 18 -46.15 11.80 41.31
N SER A 19 -45.96 10.52 41.65
CA SER A 19 -44.64 9.89 41.75
C SER A 19 -43.90 9.89 40.40
N SER A 20 -44.61 9.55 39.31
CA SER A 20 -44.05 9.54 37.95
C SER A 20 -43.61 10.93 37.47
N ILE A 21 -44.37 11.98 37.80
CA ILE A 21 -44.00 13.36 37.44
C ILE A 21 -42.72 13.78 38.14
N ASN A 22 -42.56 13.48 39.44
CA ASN A 22 -41.38 13.86 40.21
C ASN A 22 -40.10 13.16 39.68
N THR A 23 -40.16 11.86 39.43
CA THR A 23 -39.03 11.11 38.86
C THR A 23 -38.66 11.60 37.46
N SER A 24 -39.66 11.93 36.62
CA SER A 24 -39.42 12.49 35.29
C SER A 24 -38.73 13.86 35.33
N MET A 25 -39.05 14.69 36.32
CA MET A 25 -38.47 16.01 36.48
C MET A 25 -37.00 15.92 36.91
N ALA A 26 -36.68 15.07 37.87
CA ALA A 26 -35.30 14.80 38.29
C ALA A 26 -34.43 14.26 37.14
N ALA A 27 -34.97 13.33 36.33
CA ALA A 27 -34.29 12.80 35.15
C ALA A 27 -34.04 13.89 34.08
N ARG A 28 -35.01 14.78 33.87
CA ARG A 28 -34.85 15.93 32.97
C ARG A 28 -33.77 16.89 33.46
N PHE A 29 -33.71 17.21 34.74
CA PHE A 29 -32.64 18.04 35.29
C PHE A 29 -31.25 17.43 35.11
N LEU A 30 -31.13 16.11 35.23
CA LEU A 30 -29.86 15.39 35.03
C LEU A 30 -29.42 15.38 33.56
N LEU A 31 -30.37 15.37 32.62
CA LEU A 31 -30.10 15.49 31.18
C LEU A 31 -29.90 16.94 30.72
N GLN A 32 -30.54 17.89 31.37
CA GLN A 32 -30.54 19.31 31.01
C GLN A 32 -29.46 20.11 31.73
N VAL A 33 -28.50 19.47 32.43
CA VAL A 33 -27.37 20.15 33.09
C VAL A 33 -26.67 21.06 32.06
N PRO A 34 -26.81 22.39 32.18
CA PRO A 34 -26.20 23.31 31.22
C PRO A 34 -24.68 23.26 31.42
N GLY A 35 -23.95 22.86 30.38
CA GLY A 35 -22.48 22.86 30.39
C GLY A 35 -21.89 21.64 31.10
N LEU A 36 -22.10 20.45 30.53
CA LEU A 36 -21.26 19.30 30.85
C LEU A 36 -19.78 19.67 30.63
N PRO A 37 -18.88 19.35 31.58
CA PRO A 37 -17.45 19.53 31.35
C PRO A 37 -17.04 18.73 30.10
N PRO A 38 -16.08 19.25 29.30
CA PRO A 38 -15.60 18.52 28.14
C PRO A 38 -15.13 17.12 28.56
N LEU A 39 -15.53 16.12 27.77
CA LEU A 39 -15.11 14.75 28.01
C LEU A 39 -13.57 14.68 28.03
N PRO A 40 -12.97 13.84 28.90
CA PRO A 40 -11.53 13.66 28.91
C PRO A 40 -11.04 13.27 27.51
N THR A 41 -10.00 13.95 27.02
CA THR A 41 -9.39 13.61 25.74
C THR A 41 -8.64 12.29 25.87
N ILE A 42 -8.93 11.34 24.98
CA ILE A 42 -8.23 10.06 24.94
C ILE A 42 -6.82 10.29 24.38
N PRO A 43 -5.74 9.88 25.08
CA PRO A 43 -4.38 9.99 24.55
C PRO A 43 -4.20 9.19 23.26
N SER A 44 -3.48 9.76 22.29
CA SER A 44 -3.10 9.04 21.07
C SER A 44 -2.13 7.90 21.40
N LEU A 45 -2.46 6.70 20.93
CA LEU A 45 -1.58 5.54 21.05
C LEU A 45 -0.31 5.75 20.19
N PRO A 46 0.87 5.32 20.67
CA PRO A 46 2.10 5.38 19.88
C PRO A 46 1.97 4.52 18.62
N GLN A 47 2.35 5.09 17.47
CA GLN A 47 2.31 4.37 16.20
C GLN A 47 3.52 3.42 16.09
N PRO A 48 3.30 2.11 15.88
CA PRO A 48 4.40 1.17 15.73
C PRO A 48 5.14 1.44 14.42
N THR A 49 6.46 1.65 14.50
CA THR A 49 7.33 1.69 13.33
C THR A 49 7.62 0.26 12.86
N MET A 50 7.31 -0.04 11.60
CA MET A 50 7.69 -1.32 11.00
C MET A 50 9.22 -1.41 10.81
N PRO A 51 9.83 -2.57 11.09
CA PRO A 51 11.24 -2.79 10.76
C PRO A 51 11.45 -2.76 9.23
N GLN A 52 12.59 -2.21 8.80
CA GLN A 52 12.97 -2.25 7.39
C GLN A 52 13.27 -3.70 6.97
N LEU A 53 12.75 -4.10 5.80
CA LEU A 53 13.05 -5.40 5.20
C LEU A 53 14.52 -5.45 4.73
N PRO A 54 15.19 -6.62 4.84
CA PRO A 54 16.54 -6.80 4.31
C PRO A 54 16.61 -6.56 2.80
N THR A 55 17.68 -5.93 2.35
CA THR A 55 17.96 -5.74 0.92
C THR A 55 18.32 -7.08 0.26
N ILE A 56 17.73 -7.36 -0.91
CA ILE A 56 18.04 -8.57 -1.68
C ILE A 56 19.43 -8.40 -2.33
N PRO A 57 20.36 -9.36 -2.21
CA PRO A 57 21.64 -9.33 -2.89
C PRO A 57 21.49 -9.32 -4.42
N ASN A 58 22.35 -8.58 -5.12
CA ASN A 58 22.37 -8.59 -6.58
C ASN A 58 22.80 -9.96 -7.10
N PHE A 59 22.07 -10.48 -8.09
CA PHE A 59 22.47 -11.68 -8.81
C PHE A 59 23.69 -11.39 -9.71
N PRO A 60 24.59 -12.36 -9.90
CA PRO A 60 25.69 -12.24 -10.85
C PRO A 60 25.15 -12.01 -12.25
N THR A 61 25.67 -11.00 -12.94
CA THR A 61 25.37 -10.70 -14.35
C THR A 61 25.75 -11.88 -15.23
N ALA A 62 24.84 -12.30 -16.10
CA ALA A 62 25.04 -13.41 -17.02
C ALA A 62 26.31 -13.23 -17.85
N ALA A 63 27.17 -14.25 -17.87
CA ALA A 63 28.35 -14.28 -18.72
C ALA A 63 27.91 -14.21 -20.19
N THR A 64 28.49 -13.28 -20.95
CA THR A 64 28.27 -13.18 -22.39
C THR A 64 28.76 -14.45 -23.08
N LEU A 65 27.85 -15.17 -23.71
CA LEU A 65 28.17 -16.36 -24.50
C LEU A 65 29.03 -15.98 -25.71
N PRO A 66 30.00 -16.82 -26.11
CA PRO A 66 30.79 -16.58 -27.30
C PRO A 66 29.93 -16.57 -28.56
N PRO A 67 30.33 -15.81 -29.60
CA PRO A 67 29.61 -15.77 -30.87
C PRO A 67 29.61 -17.16 -31.54
N LEU A 68 28.46 -17.55 -32.10
CA LEU A 68 28.34 -18.79 -32.86
C LEU A 68 29.19 -18.72 -34.14
N PRO A 69 29.88 -19.82 -34.51
CA PRO A 69 30.62 -19.89 -35.76
C PRO A 69 29.69 -19.69 -36.97
N SER A 70 30.12 -18.84 -37.90
CA SER A 70 29.40 -18.59 -39.14
C SER A 70 29.41 -19.85 -40.03
N VAL A 71 28.24 -20.36 -40.38
CA VAL A 71 28.08 -21.46 -41.33
C VAL A 71 28.42 -21.00 -42.74
N SER A 72 29.38 -21.69 -43.37
CA SER A 72 29.70 -21.55 -44.79
C SER A 72 28.46 -21.84 -45.64
N SER A 73 28.23 -21.04 -46.67
CA SER A 73 27.06 -21.13 -47.56
C SER A 73 26.85 -22.54 -48.11
N PHE A 74 25.62 -23.05 -47.97
CA PHE A 74 25.20 -24.33 -48.53
C PHE A 74 25.27 -24.34 -50.07
N PRO A 75 25.55 -25.50 -50.70
CA PRO A 75 25.40 -25.66 -52.15
C PRO A 75 23.94 -25.44 -52.55
N THR A 76 23.72 -24.66 -53.61
CA THR A 76 22.40 -24.43 -54.21
C THR A 76 21.79 -25.73 -54.72
N LEU A 77 20.63 -26.12 -54.17
CA LEU A 77 19.87 -27.27 -54.67
C LEU A 77 19.32 -27.02 -56.09
N PRO A 78 19.24 -28.06 -56.94
CA PRO A 78 18.56 -27.97 -58.23
C PRO A 78 17.06 -27.71 -58.03
N THR A 79 16.53 -26.69 -58.70
CA THR A 79 15.11 -26.34 -58.69
C THR A 79 14.30 -27.39 -59.45
N THR A 80 13.57 -28.22 -58.73
CA THR A 80 12.55 -29.09 -59.32
C THR A 80 11.27 -28.28 -59.56
N ASN A 81 10.85 -28.17 -60.83
CA ASN A 81 9.60 -27.51 -61.27
C ASN A 81 8.34 -28.31 -60.89
N SER A 82 8.16 -28.63 -59.61
CA SER A 82 6.90 -29.17 -59.09
C SER A 82 6.19 -28.09 -58.27
N PRO A 83 4.90 -27.80 -58.53
CA PRO A 83 4.14 -26.92 -57.66
C PRO A 83 4.01 -27.58 -56.28
N LEU A 84 4.70 -27.04 -55.28
CA LEU A 84 4.55 -27.46 -53.89
C LEU A 84 3.09 -27.23 -53.47
N PRO A 85 2.45 -28.15 -52.73
CA PRO A 85 1.12 -27.91 -52.20
C PRO A 85 1.13 -26.67 -51.30
N SER A 86 0.16 -25.77 -51.49
CA SER A 86 -0.01 -24.59 -50.66
C SER A 86 -0.32 -25.00 -49.22
N LEU A 87 0.49 -24.52 -48.28
CA LEU A 87 0.23 -24.68 -46.86
C LEU A 87 -1.05 -23.90 -46.48
N PRO A 88 -1.91 -24.44 -45.61
CA PRO A 88 -3.07 -23.72 -45.10
C PRO A 88 -2.62 -22.49 -44.30
N THR A 89 -3.21 -21.33 -44.63
CA THR A 89 -2.99 -20.08 -43.91
C THR A 89 -3.63 -20.17 -42.52
N PHE A 90 -2.79 -20.14 -41.47
CA PHE A 90 -3.29 -19.95 -40.11
C PHE A 90 -3.77 -18.50 -39.93
N PRO A 91 -4.94 -18.27 -39.29
CA PRO A 91 -5.37 -16.92 -38.93
C PRO A 91 -4.39 -16.33 -37.92
N SER A 92 -3.67 -15.28 -38.33
CA SER A 92 -2.77 -14.53 -37.45
C SER A 92 -3.62 -13.61 -36.55
N ILE A 93 -4.13 -14.16 -35.46
CA ILE A 93 -4.65 -13.38 -34.35
C ILE A 93 -3.73 -13.64 -33.17
N VAL A 94 -2.54 -13.07 -33.25
CA VAL A 94 -1.69 -12.88 -32.07
C VAL A 94 -1.93 -11.45 -31.63
N PRO A 95 -2.60 -11.20 -30.49
CA PRO A 95 -2.69 -9.86 -29.94
C PRO A 95 -1.26 -9.37 -29.71
N LYS A 96 -0.88 -8.27 -30.36
CA LYS A 96 0.41 -7.61 -30.12
C LYS A 96 0.36 -7.03 -28.72
N MET A 97 0.78 -7.81 -27.72
CA MET A 97 0.89 -7.36 -26.35
C MET A 97 2.05 -6.37 -26.28
N THR A 98 1.72 -5.08 -26.16
CA THR A 98 2.71 -4.03 -25.89
C THR A 98 3.25 -4.25 -24.49
N LEU A 99 4.56 -4.52 -24.40
CA LEU A 99 5.25 -4.58 -23.11
C LEU A 99 5.20 -3.20 -22.42
N PRO A 100 5.08 -3.18 -21.08
CA PRO A 100 5.16 -1.93 -20.34
C PRO A 100 6.55 -1.28 -20.54
N PRO A 101 6.62 0.07 -20.50
CA PRO A 101 7.89 0.78 -20.61
C PRO A 101 8.82 0.37 -19.45
N THR A 102 10.10 0.18 -19.75
CA THR A 102 11.10 -0.15 -18.73
C THR A 102 11.31 1.04 -17.80
N PRO A 103 11.47 0.81 -16.47
CA PRO A 103 11.74 1.87 -15.52
C PRO A 103 13.02 2.64 -15.88
N ASN A 104 13.00 3.97 -15.75
CA ASN A 104 14.21 4.78 -15.88
C ASN A 104 15.19 4.41 -14.76
N MET A 105 16.41 4.04 -15.14
CA MET A 105 17.47 3.74 -14.18
C MET A 105 17.99 5.06 -13.59
N PRO A 106 18.16 5.16 -12.25
CA PRO A 106 18.72 6.34 -11.63
C PRO A 106 20.16 6.58 -12.11
N SER A 107 20.52 7.85 -12.29
CA SER A 107 21.89 8.24 -12.59
C SER A 107 22.80 7.93 -11.40
N LEU A 108 24.00 7.42 -11.69
CA LEU A 108 25.00 7.17 -10.66
C LEU A 108 25.46 8.51 -10.04
N PRO A 109 25.62 8.57 -8.71
CA PRO A 109 26.15 9.76 -8.06
C PRO A 109 27.59 10.03 -8.48
N ASN A 110 27.94 11.30 -8.67
CA ASN A 110 29.31 11.71 -8.97
C ASN A 110 30.24 11.33 -7.81
N ILE A 111 31.35 10.67 -8.13
CA ILE A 111 32.37 10.31 -7.15
C ILE A 111 33.07 11.60 -6.70
N PRO A 112 33.22 11.83 -5.38
CA PRO A 112 33.96 12.98 -4.87
C PRO A 112 35.42 12.96 -5.34
N LYS A 113 35.95 14.13 -5.74
CA LYS A 113 37.37 14.26 -6.04
C LYS A 113 38.17 14.14 -4.75
N ILE A 114 39.16 13.26 -4.73
CA ILE A 114 40.07 13.09 -3.60
C ILE A 114 40.96 14.34 -3.52
N PRO A 115 41.09 14.99 -2.35
CA PRO A 115 41.99 16.13 -2.18
C PRO A 115 43.44 15.72 -2.42
N THR A 116 44.17 16.53 -3.17
CA THR A 116 45.63 16.40 -3.29
C THR A 116 46.28 16.76 -1.97
N ILE A 117 47.03 15.82 -1.38
CA ILE A 117 47.86 16.08 -0.21
C ILE A 117 49.02 17.02 -0.57
N PRO A 118 49.26 18.10 0.19
CA PRO A 118 50.43 18.95 -0.01
C PRO A 118 51.71 18.17 0.24
N THR A 119 52.67 18.25 -0.68
CA THR A 119 54.00 17.71 -0.46
C THR A 119 54.72 18.58 0.56
N LEU A 120 55.10 18.00 1.70
CA LEU A 120 55.94 18.69 2.67
C LEU A 120 57.33 18.87 2.07
N SER A 121 57.80 20.11 1.99
CA SER A 121 59.18 20.39 1.57
C SER A 121 60.15 19.72 2.53
N PRO A 122 61.26 19.13 2.05
CA PRO A 122 62.24 18.50 2.92
C PRO A 122 62.84 19.54 3.88
N PRO A 123 63.19 19.14 5.11
CA PRO A 123 63.75 20.06 6.09
C PRO A 123 65.09 20.64 5.61
N PRO A 124 65.43 21.87 6.00
CA PRO A 124 66.69 22.50 5.62
C PRO A 124 67.86 21.70 6.21
N SER A 125 68.82 21.36 5.35
CA SER A 125 70.11 20.79 5.77
C SER A 125 70.89 21.82 6.57
N ASN A 126 71.35 21.41 7.76
CA ASN A 126 72.32 22.14 8.57
C ASN A 126 73.71 21.54 8.41
#